data_AF-A0A699XJ65-F1
#
_entry.id   AF-A0A699XJ65-F1
#
_cell.length_a   1.000
_cell.length_b   1.000
_cell.length_c   1.000
_cell.angle_alpha   90.00
_cell.angle_beta   90.00
_cell.angle_gamma   90.00
#
_symmetry.space_group_name_H-M   'P 1'
#
loop_
_entity.id
_entity.type
_entity.pdbx_description
1 polymer ?
#
loop_
_entity_poly.entity_id
_entity_poly.type
_entity_poly.pdbx_seq_one_letter_code
_entity_poly.pdbx_strand_id
1 'polypeptide(L)'
;TLEILSIHDQPIVAEFPDVFPDELPWIPPVREVEFNIGLIPGAEPISKAPYHMSLVELKELKDQLQELSERGFIRPSVSPWG
;
A
#
# COMPACT_ATOMS: atom_id res chain seq x y z
N THR A 1 21.08 -25.46 -9.41
CA THR A 1 19.88 -24.68 -9.77
C THR A 1 18.93 -24.76 -8.61
N LEU A 2 18.75 -23.67 -7.86
CA LEU A 2 17.68 -23.61 -6.87
C LEU A 2 16.39 -23.53 -7.68
N GLU A 3 15.66 -24.63 -7.77
CA GLU A 3 14.27 -24.57 -8.22
C GLU A 3 13.56 -23.63 -7.27
N ILE A 4 13.14 -22.47 -7.78
CA ILE A 4 12.28 -21.56 -7.04
C ILE A 4 10.92 -22.28 -7.01
N LEU A 5 10.67 -23.03 -5.94
CA LEU A 5 9.35 -23.57 -5.65
C LEU A 5 8.37 -22.41 -5.56
N SER A 6 7.23 -22.52 -6.25
CA SER A 6 6.18 -21.51 -6.14
C SER A 6 5.71 -21.46 -4.68
N ILE A 7 5.39 -20.26 -4.17
CA ILE A 7 4.83 -20.11 -2.82
C ILE A 7 3.57 -20.98 -2.66
N HIS A 8 2.79 -21.12 -3.74
CA HIS A 8 1.59 -21.96 -3.77
C HIS A 8 1.86 -23.47 -3.64
N ASP A 9 3.11 -23.92 -3.87
CA ASP A 9 3.49 -25.33 -3.71
C ASP A 9 3.85 -25.68 -2.26
N GLN A 10 3.90 -24.68 -1.37
CA GLN A 10 4.22 -24.88 0.04
C GLN A 10 2.96 -25.34 0.80
N PRO A 11 2.99 -26.48 1.51
CA PRO A 11 1.83 -27.00 2.25
C PRO A 11 1.22 -25.99 3.21
N ILE A 12 2.06 -25.15 3.83
CA ILE A 12 1.63 -24.11 4.77
C ILE A 12 0.71 -23.06 4.14
N VAL A 13 0.83 -22.78 2.84
CA VAL A 13 -0.04 -21.81 2.15
C VAL A 13 -1.45 -22.38 1.99
N ALA A 14 -1.56 -23.68 1.71
CA ALA A 14 -2.84 -24.37 1.65
C ALA A 14 -3.51 -24.54 3.03
N GLU A 15 -2.70 -24.59 4.11
CA GLU A 15 -3.20 -24.67 5.48
C GLU A 15 -3.80 -23.35 6.00
N PHE A 16 -3.37 -22.21 5.46
CA PHE A 16 -3.78 -20.86 5.90
C PHE A 16 -4.30 -19.99 4.74
N PRO A 17 -5.40 -20.38 4.07
CA PRO A 17 -5.93 -19.66 2.91
C PRO A 17 -6.45 -18.25 3.24
N ASP A 18 -6.79 -17.99 4.50
CA ASP A 18 -7.21 -16.69 5.02
C ASP A 18 -6.03 -15.73 5.26
N VAL A 19 -4.83 -16.27 5.52
CA VAL A 19 -3.59 -15.51 5.74
C VAL A 19 -2.89 -15.20 4.41
N PHE A 20 -3.02 -16.10 3.43
CA PHE A 20 -2.42 -15.98 2.09
C PHE A 20 -3.48 -15.90 0.98
N PRO A 21 -4.40 -14.90 1.01
CA PRO A 21 -5.35 -14.74 -0.09
C PRO A 21 -4.64 -14.22 -1.35
N ASP A 22 -5.16 -14.57 -2.53
CA ASP A 22 -4.65 -14.06 -3.81
C ASP A 22 -4.78 -12.53 -3.92
N GLU A 23 -5.77 -11.95 -3.23
CA GLU A 23 -5.97 -10.51 -3.10
C GLU A 23 -6.04 -10.08 -1.64
N LEU A 24 -5.44 -8.92 -1.33
CA LEU A 24 -5.44 -8.37 0.04
C LEU A 24 -6.85 -7.95 0.49
N PRO A 25 -7.22 -8.21 1.76
CA PRO A 25 -8.44 -7.69 2.33
C PRO A 25 -8.44 -6.15 2.33
N TRP A 26 -9.59 -5.58 1.98
CA TRP A 26 -9.81 -4.16 1.65
C TRP A 26 -9.32 -3.14 2.68
N ILE A 27 -9.48 -3.43 3.98
CA ILE A 27 -9.04 -2.55 5.07
C ILE A 27 -8.46 -3.45 6.14
N PRO A 28 -7.31 -3.10 6.75
CA PRO A 28 -6.82 -3.84 7.90
C PRO A 28 -7.95 -3.98 8.92
N PRO A 29 -8.18 -5.17 9.49
CA PRO A 29 -9.20 -5.34 10.52
C PRO A 29 -8.97 -4.33 11.63
N VAL A 30 -10.06 -3.87 12.26
CA VAL A 30 -10.00 -2.90 13.37
C VAL A 30 -8.97 -3.39 14.37
N ARG A 31 -7.86 -2.66 14.48
CA ARG A 31 -6.80 -2.97 15.44
C ARG A 31 -7.18 -2.32 16.76
N GLU A 32 -6.94 -3.03 17.86
CA GLU A 32 -7.16 -2.48 19.22
C GLU A 32 -6.27 -1.25 19.50
N VAL A 33 -5.18 -1.10 18.73
CA VAL A 33 -4.23 0.00 18.85
C VAL A 33 -4.23 0.83 17.58
N GLU A 34 -4.46 2.14 17.72
CA GLU A 34 -4.30 3.11 16.64
C GLU A 34 -2.81 3.30 16.30
N PHE A 35 -2.50 3.21 15.01
CA PHE A 35 -1.16 3.48 14.50
C PHE A 35 -0.93 4.98 14.47
N ASN A 36 -0.04 5.46 15.35
CA ASN A 36 0.33 6.86 15.45
C ASN A 36 1.77 7.06 15.00
N ILE A 37 1.99 8.03 14.11
CA ILE A 37 3.34 8.46 13.70
C ILE A 37 3.73 9.64 14.59
N GLY A 38 4.62 9.38 15.56
CA GLY A 38 5.17 10.44 16.41
C GLY A 38 6.16 11.31 15.64
N LEU A 39 5.99 12.63 15.70
CA LEU A 39 6.95 13.58 15.15
C LEU A 39 7.96 13.98 16.22
N ILE A 40 9.21 14.22 15.82
CA ILE A 40 10.19 14.85 16.71
C ILE A 40 9.74 16.28 17.06
N PRO A 41 9.99 16.77 18.29
CA PRO A 41 9.67 18.15 18.65
C PRO A 41 10.29 19.16 17.68
N GLY A 42 9.47 20.08 17.15
CA GLY A 42 9.91 21.09 16.17
C GLY A 42 9.89 20.63 14.71
N ALA A 43 9.40 19.44 14.38
CA ALA A 43 9.16 19.05 13.00
C ALA A 43 8.05 19.91 12.37
N GLU A 44 8.35 20.49 11.21
CA GLU A 44 7.40 21.27 10.41
C GLU A 44 7.03 20.51 9.12
N PRO A 45 5.82 20.72 8.56
CA PRO A 45 5.44 20.13 7.29
C PRO A 45 6.38 20.48 6.14
N ILE A 46 6.73 19.47 5.35
CA ILE A 46 7.53 19.63 4.13
C ILE A 46 6.62 19.35 2.94
N SER A 47 6.62 20.27 1.99
CA SER A 47 5.97 20.08 0.69
C SER A 47 6.99 20.18 -0.45
N LYS A 48 6.94 19.24 -1.39
CA LYS A 48 7.82 19.15 -2.56
C LYS A 48 6.99 18.84 -3.80
N ALA A 49 7.39 19.42 -4.92
CA ALA A 49 6.77 19.09 -6.20
C ALA A 49 6.97 17.59 -6.53
N PRO A 50 5.96 16.91 -7.09
CA PRO A 50 6.12 15.56 -7.62
C PRO A 50 7.25 15.50 -8.66
N TYR A 51 7.91 14.35 -8.76
CA TYR A 51 8.93 14.13 -9.78
C TYR A 51 8.33 14.16 -11.18
N HIS A 52 9.15 14.58 -12.14
CA HIS A 52 8.76 14.57 -13.54
C HIS A 52 8.64 13.13 -14.05
N MET A 53 7.52 12.80 -14.67
CA MET A 53 7.20 11.48 -15.22
C MET A 53 6.83 11.61 -16.70
N SER A 54 7.12 10.57 -17.47
CA SER A 54 6.65 10.43 -18.84
C SER A 54 5.13 10.18 -18.90
N LEU A 55 4.55 10.29 -20.08
CA LEU A 55 3.11 10.04 -20.27
C LEU A 55 2.71 8.59 -19.94
N VAL A 56 3.60 7.63 -20.17
CA VAL A 56 3.33 6.21 -19.88
C VAL A 56 3.30 5.97 -18.37
N GLU A 57 4.27 6.53 -17.65
CA GLU A 57 4.32 6.44 -16.19
C GLU A 57 3.14 7.17 -15.53
N LEU A 58 2.74 8.33 -16.05
CA LEU A 58 1.57 9.05 -15.54
C LEU A 58 0.27 8.26 -15.73
N LYS A 59 0.13 7.54 -16.84
CA LYS A 59 -1.03 6.69 -17.08
C LYS A 59 -1.06 5.54 -16.08
N GLU A 60 0.05 4.83 -15.94
CA GLU A 60 0.16 3.71 -14.99
C GLU A 60 -0.10 4.17 -13.55
N LEU A 61 0.51 5.29 -13.15
CA LEU A 61 0.29 5.87 -11.82
C LEU A 61 -1.19 6.19 -11.57
N LYS A 62 -1.88 6.73 -12.58
CA LYS A 62 -3.31 7.03 -12.46
C LYS A 62 -4.14 5.75 -12.27
N ASP A 63 -3.85 4.72 -13.05
CA ASP A 63 -4.58 3.45 -12.99
C ASP A 63 -4.39 2.79 -11.61
N GLN A 64 -3.17 2.81 -11.07
CA GLN A 64 -2.87 2.32 -9.71
C GLN A 64 -3.56 3.15 -8.62
N LEU A 65 -3.53 4.49 -8.72
CA LEU A 65 -4.21 5.36 -7.74
C LEU A 65 -5.72 5.14 -7.75
N GLN A 66 -6.31 4.93 -8.92
CA GLN A 66 -7.74 4.61 -9.05
C GLN A 66 -8.05 3.29 -8.35
N GLU A 67 -7.27 2.24 -8.62
CA GLU A 67 -7.44 0.94 -7.95
C GLU A 67 -7.32 1.06 -6.43
N LEU A 68 -6.29 1.75 -5.92
CA LEU A 68 -6.09 1.93 -4.48
C LEU A 68 -7.22 2.76 -3.82
N SER A 69 -7.75 3.75 -4.54
CA SER A 69 -8.86 4.58 -4.05
C SER A 69 -10.17 3.81 -4.08
N GLU A 70 -10.41 3.03 -5.13
CA GLU A 70 -11.54 2.11 -5.19
C GLU A 70 -11.44 1.16 -4.02
N ARG A 71 -10.26 0.54 -3.81
CA ARG A 71 -9.92 -0.33 -2.67
C ARG A 71 -10.00 0.31 -1.28
N GLY A 72 -10.29 1.60 -1.17
CA GLY A 72 -10.40 2.30 0.12
C GLY A 72 -9.09 2.36 0.92
N PHE A 73 -7.95 1.97 0.34
CA PHE A 73 -6.63 2.07 0.96
C PHE A 73 -6.16 3.52 1.05
N ILE A 74 -6.58 4.36 0.10
CA ILE A 74 -6.27 5.80 0.06
C ILE A 74 -7.55 6.61 -0.12
N ARG A 75 -7.47 7.90 0.23
CA ARG A 75 -8.52 8.90 -0.03
C ARG A 75 -7.89 10.26 -0.33
N PRO A 76 -8.60 11.16 -1.04
CA PRO A 76 -8.16 12.54 -1.18
C PRO A 76 -7.91 13.20 0.17
N SER A 77 -6.88 14.04 0.26
CA SER A 77 -6.54 14.78 1.47
C SER A 77 -6.08 16.20 1.15
N VAL A 78 -6.18 17.08 2.15
CA VAL A 78 -5.68 18.46 2.12
C VAL A 78 -4.54 18.59 3.14
N SER A 79 -3.45 17.88 2.89
CA SER A 79 -2.31 17.81 3.81
C SER A 79 -1.31 18.95 3.55
N PRO A 80 -0.74 19.57 4.59
CA PRO A 80 0.41 20.47 4.43
C PRO A 80 1.71 19.73 4.09
N TRP A 81 1.71 18.40 4.24
CA TRP A 81 2.76 17.49 3.77
C TRP A 81 2.40 16.98 2.38
N GLY A 82 3.22 17.24 1.37
CA GLY A 82 2.95 16.85 0.00
C GLY A 82 4.10 17.13 -0.94
#